data_AF-A0A674NJX1-F1
#
_entry.id   AF-A0A674NJX1-F1
#
_cell.length_a   1.000
_cell.length_b   1.000
_cell.length_c   1.000
_cell.angle_alpha   90.00
_cell.angle_beta   90.00
_cell.angle_gamma   90.00
#
_symmetry.space_group_name_H-M   'P 1'
#
loop_
_entity.id
_entity.type
_entity.pdbx_description
1 polymer ?
#
loop_
_entity_poly.entity_id
_entity_poly.type
_entity_poly.pdbx_seq_one_letter_code
_entity_poly.pdbx_strand_id
1 'polypeptide(L)'
;MSLRRRGKAALRVGLYFFFAFLALHIAKLTDIISTVEFNSSGELLATGDKGGRVVVFQREQESKSQPQRRGEYNVYSTFQSHEPEFDYLKSLEIEEKINKIRWLPQQNAAYFLLSTNDKTVKLWKISERDKRPEGYNLKDDDGRIRSPSTITSLRVPVLQPMDLMVEATARRVFSNAHTYHINSISVNSDLQTFISTDDLRVNLWNLEITDRSFNIVDIKPANMEDLTEVITSAEFHPQQCHTFAYSSSKGSIRLCDMRQAALCDKHCKYFEEPEDPSTRSFFSEIISSISDVKFSHNGRYLMTRDYLTVKVWDLQMENKPLETYQVHDYLRGKLCSLYENDCIFDKFECVWNGSDSVIMTGSYNNFFRMFDRNTKRDVTLEASRENSKPRAILKPRKVCVGGKRRKDEISVDSLDFSKKILHTAWHPHENIIAVAATNNLYIFQDKVN
;
A
#
# COMPACT_ATOMS: atom_id res chain seq x y z
N MET A 1 8.84 22.64 51.16
CA MET A 1 8.40 23.32 49.91
C MET A 1 9.66 23.58 49.09
N SER A 2 9.87 23.16 47.85
CA SER A 2 8.99 22.80 46.74
C SER A 2 9.80 21.89 45.80
N LEU A 3 9.29 20.69 45.51
CA LEU A 3 9.83 19.79 44.49
C LEU A 3 9.63 20.40 43.09
N ARG A 4 10.72 20.60 42.35
CA ARG A 4 10.68 20.87 40.91
C ARG A 4 10.07 19.66 40.18
N ARG A 5 8.80 19.79 39.79
CA ARG A 5 8.12 18.88 38.86
C ARG A 5 8.81 18.96 37.49
N ARG A 6 9.54 17.90 37.11
CA ARG A 6 9.93 17.63 35.73
C ARG A 6 8.64 17.48 34.89
N GLY A 7 8.47 18.37 33.91
CA GLY A 7 7.38 18.32 32.96
C GLY A 7 7.43 17.04 32.14
N LYS A 8 6.33 16.30 32.13
CA LYS A 8 6.09 15.17 31.22
C LYS A 8 5.93 15.72 29.81
N ALA A 9 6.97 15.65 28.98
CA ALA A 9 6.82 15.83 27.53
C ALA A 9 6.11 14.57 26.98
N ALA A 10 4.79 14.64 26.83
CA ALA A 10 4.00 13.66 26.09
C ALA A 10 4.42 13.69 24.61
N LEU A 11 4.39 12.54 23.93
CA LEU A 11 4.48 12.46 22.48
C LEU A 11 3.30 13.30 21.92
N ARG A 12 3.56 14.56 21.54
CA ARG A 12 2.55 15.42 20.90
C ARG A 12 2.46 14.99 19.45
N VAL A 13 1.77 13.89 19.20
CA VAL A 13 1.31 13.53 17.87
C VAL A 13 -0.02 14.26 17.69
N GLY A 14 0.04 15.49 17.19
CA GLY A 14 -1.15 16.27 16.90
C GLY A 14 -1.77 15.84 15.59
N LEU A 15 -2.15 14.57 15.41
CA LEU A 15 -2.83 14.12 14.19
C LEU A 15 -4.28 14.64 14.18
N TYR A 16 -4.58 15.50 13.20
CA TYR A 16 -5.89 16.08 12.94
C TYR A 16 -6.61 15.29 11.85
N PHE A 17 -7.89 15.00 12.09
CA PHE A 17 -8.79 14.32 11.15
C PHE A 17 -9.13 15.19 9.93
N PHE A 18 -8.90 14.67 8.72
CA PHE A 18 -9.43 15.17 7.45
C PHE A 18 -10.05 14.02 6.64
N PHE A 19 -11.18 14.31 6.00
CA PHE A 19 -11.99 13.34 5.26
C PHE A 19 -11.91 13.66 3.78
N ALA A 20 -11.44 12.72 2.96
CA ALA A 20 -11.64 12.78 1.51
C ALA A 20 -13.01 12.17 1.19
N PHE A 21 -13.84 12.92 0.48
CA PHE A 21 -15.24 12.57 0.23
C PHE A 21 -15.35 11.42 -0.79
N LEU A 22 -15.87 10.26 -0.37
CA LEU A 22 -16.59 9.36 -1.27
C LEU A 22 -18.00 9.16 -0.68
N ALA A 23 -18.93 10.03 -1.06
CA ALA A 23 -20.33 9.78 -0.78
C ALA A 23 -20.85 8.74 -1.77
N LEU A 24 -20.91 7.49 -1.36
CA LEU A 24 -21.91 6.56 -1.88
C LEU A 24 -22.73 5.97 -0.74
N HIS A 25 -24.05 6.16 -0.87
CA HIS A 25 -25.10 5.51 -0.10
C HIS A 25 -24.93 3.98 -0.19
N ILE A 26 -24.98 3.30 0.97
CA ILE A 26 -24.84 1.85 1.16
C ILE A 26 -23.45 1.35 0.72
N ALA A 27 -22.59 1.01 1.68
CA ALA A 27 -21.30 0.39 1.40
C ALA A 27 -21.52 -0.92 0.63
N LYS A 28 -21.24 -0.94 -0.67
CA LYS A 28 -21.20 -2.18 -1.42
C LYS A 28 -19.90 -2.90 -1.11
N LEU A 29 -19.91 -4.23 -1.14
CA LEU A 29 -18.70 -5.04 -0.94
C LEU A 29 -17.58 -4.66 -1.93
N THR A 30 -17.95 -4.14 -3.10
CA THR A 30 -17.06 -3.64 -4.15
C THR A 30 -16.32 -2.35 -3.77
N ASP A 31 -16.86 -1.56 -2.83
CA ASP A 31 -16.28 -0.26 -2.44
C ASP A 31 -15.23 -0.38 -1.31
N ILE A 32 -14.91 -1.60 -0.88
CA ILE A 32 -13.90 -1.84 0.17
C ILE A 32 -12.51 -1.56 -0.41
N ILE A 33 -11.78 -0.64 0.20
CA ILE A 33 -10.41 -0.28 -0.18
C ILE A 33 -9.49 -1.46 0.12
N SER A 34 -8.69 -1.85 -0.87
CA SER A 34 -7.77 -3.00 -0.82
C SER A 34 -6.30 -2.62 -0.99
N THR A 35 -5.99 -1.35 -1.30
CA THR A 35 -4.62 -0.84 -1.32
C THR A 35 -4.62 0.70 -1.29
N VAL A 36 -3.60 1.31 -0.71
CA VAL A 36 -3.43 2.77 -0.59
C VAL A 36 -1.96 3.10 -0.82
N GLU A 37 -1.64 4.07 -1.69
CA GLU A 37 -0.26 4.41 -2.03
C GLU A 37 -0.12 5.90 -2.42
N PHE A 38 0.82 6.61 -1.79
CA PHE A 38 1.23 7.95 -2.21
C PHE A 38 2.18 7.88 -3.42
N ASN A 39 2.12 8.86 -4.32
CA ASN A 39 3.18 9.04 -5.30
C ASN A 39 4.46 9.58 -4.64
N SER A 40 5.57 9.62 -5.38
CA SER A 40 6.87 10.03 -4.85
C SER A 40 6.91 11.48 -4.35
N SER A 41 6.13 12.40 -4.93
CA SER A 41 6.02 13.79 -4.42
C SER A 41 5.11 13.91 -3.19
N GLY A 42 4.19 12.95 -3.02
CA GLY A 42 3.12 12.99 -2.03
C GLY A 42 1.92 13.86 -2.43
N GLU A 43 1.97 14.54 -3.58
CA GLU A 43 0.85 15.36 -4.09
C GLU A 43 -0.34 14.51 -4.52
N LEU A 44 -0.09 13.26 -4.95
CA LEU A 44 -1.12 12.32 -5.34
C LEU A 44 -1.20 11.15 -4.36
N LEU A 45 -2.42 10.73 -4.05
CA LEU A 45 -2.74 9.56 -3.27
C LEU A 45 -3.66 8.66 -4.09
N ALA A 46 -3.27 7.41 -4.33
CA ALA A 46 -4.11 6.43 -5.01
C ALA A 46 -4.70 5.44 -4.02
N THR A 47 -5.94 5.03 -4.28
CA THR A 47 -6.58 3.87 -3.63
C THR A 47 -7.10 2.91 -4.69
N GLY A 48 -6.93 1.62 -4.45
CA GLY A 48 -7.60 0.56 -5.19
C GLY A 48 -8.68 -0.09 -4.34
N ASP A 49 -9.74 -0.60 -4.95
CA ASP A 49 -10.82 -1.30 -4.25
C ASP A 49 -11.06 -2.74 -4.75
N LYS A 50 -11.93 -3.45 -4.03
CA LYS A 50 -12.37 -4.80 -4.37
C LYS A 50 -13.11 -4.89 -5.70
N GLY A 51 -13.76 -3.80 -6.14
CA GLY A 51 -14.46 -3.72 -7.41
C GLY A 51 -13.57 -3.32 -8.59
N GLY A 52 -12.24 -3.37 -8.45
CA GLY A 52 -11.30 -3.15 -9.54
C GLY A 52 -11.13 -1.70 -9.97
N ARG A 53 -11.63 -0.73 -9.20
CA ARG A 53 -11.47 0.70 -9.50
C ARG A 53 -10.22 1.25 -8.84
N VAL A 54 -9.65 2.26 -9.49
CA VAL A 54 -8.59 3.10 -8.93
C VAL A 54 -9.12 4.52 -8.81
N VAL A 55 -9.00 5.09 -7.61
CA VAL A 55 -9.32 6.49 -7.31
C VAL A 55 -8.03 7.20 -6.95
N VAL A 56 -7.71 8.27 -7.67
CA VAL A 56 -6.56 9.13 -7.41
C VAL A 56 -7.07 10.43 -6.84
N PHE A 57 -6.49 10.84 -5.72
CA PHE A 57 -6.73 12.11 -5.06
C PHE A 57 -5.52 13.02 -5.26
N GLN A 58 -5.75 14.30 -5.52
CA GLN A 58 -4.72 15.33 -5.59
C GLN A 58 -4.87 16.28 -4.42
N ARG A 59 -3.75 16.62 -3.80
CA ARG A 59 -3.69 17.63 -2.75
C ARG A 59 -3.92 19.01 -3.34
N GLU A 60 -4.84 19.76 -2.75
CA GLU A 60 -5.06 21.16 -3.11
C GLU A 60 -3.78 21.99 -2.85
N GLN A 61 -3.38 22.80 -3.82
CA GLN A 61 -2.21 23.68 -3.66
C GLN A 61 -2.51 24.80 -2.66
N GLU A 62 -1.52 25.17 -1.84
CA GLU A 62 -1.67 26.25 -0.88
C GLU A 62 -2.00 27.57 -1.58
N SER A 63 -3.21 28.09 -1.35
CA SER A 63 -3.55 29.43 -1.79
C SER A 63 -2.74 30.47 -1.03
N LYS A 64 -2.19 31.47 -1.75
CA LYS A 64 -1.43 32.60 -1.16
C LYS A 64 -2.20 33.35 -0.05
N SER A 65 -3.52 33.18 0.05
CA SER A 65 -4.39 33.81 1.04
C SER A 65 -4.49 33.04 2.37
N GLN A 66 -4.12 31.76 2.45
CA GLN A 66 -4.16 30.97 3.69
C GLN A 66 -2.96 30.00 3.84
N PRO A 67 -1.75 30.53 4.15
CA PRO A 67 -0.51 29.73 4.27
C PRO A 67 -0.44 28.77 5.48
N GLN A 68 -1.50 28.68 6.31
CA GLN A 68 -1.56 27.79 7.46
C GLN A 68 -2.45 26.55 7.25
N ARG A 69 -3.02 26.36 6.06
CA ARG A 69 -3.84 25.18 5.75
C ARG A 69 -3.10 24.26 4.81
N ARG A 70 -2.66 23.11 5.32
CA ARG A 70 -2.29 21.99 4.45
C ARG A 70 -3.52 21.60 3.63
N GLY A 71 -3.35 21.57 2.31
CA GLY A 71 -4.41 21.29 1.35
C GLY A 71 -5.12 19.95 1.60
N GLU A 72 -6.41 19.93 1.31
CA GLU A 72 -7.23 18.71 1.38
C GLU A 72 -6.98 17.87 0.11
N TYR A 73 -7.09 16.54 0.23
CA TYR A 73 -6.97 15.64 -0.91
C TYR A 73 -8.35 15.46 -1.55
N ASN A 74 -8.50 15.96 -2.77
CA ASN A 74 -9.73 15.92 -3.54
C ASN A 74 -9.62 14.90 -4.68
N VAL A 75 -10.75 14.33 -5.11
CA VAL A 75 -10.76 13.38 -6.22
C VAL A 75 -10.23 14.07 -7.48
N TYR A 76 -9.17 13.49 -8.05
CA TYR A 76 -8.46 13.96 -9.23
C TYR A 76 -8.75 13.10 -10.46
N SER A 77 -8.82 11.78 -10.28
CA SER A 77 -9.20 10.86 -11.35
C SER A 77 -9.81 9.59 -10.78
N THR A 78 -10.79 9.03 -11.47
CA THR A 78 -11.39 7.72 -11.15
C THR A 78 -11.51 6.92 -12.43
N PHE A 79 -11.03 5.68 -12.41
CA PHE A 79 -11.12 4.80 -13.58
C PHE A 79 -11.24 3.32 -13.16
N GLN A 80 -11.89 2.53 -14.01
CA GLN A 80 -11.95 1.07 -13.87
C GLN A 80 -10.61 0.47 -14.32
N SER A 81 -9.88 -0.14 -13.40
CA SER A 81 -8.56 -0.72 -13.72
C SER A 81 -8.68 -2.17 -14.18
N HIS A 82 -9.42 -2.99 -13.46
CA HIS A 82 -9.62 -4.40 -13.79
C HIS A 82 -11.12 -4.70 -13.83
N GLU A 83 -11.51 -5.65 -14.66
CA GLU A 83 -12.86 -6.18 -14.72
C GLU A 83 -12.79 -7.68 -14.39
N PRO A 84 -13.88 -8.30 -13.90
CA PRO A 84 -13.88 -9.72 -13.64
C PRO A 84 -13.56 -10.50 -14.92
N GLU A 85 -12.62 -11.43 -14.82
CA GLU A 85 -12.24 -12.32 -15.92
C GLU A 85 -12.52 -13.78 -15.51
N PHE A 86 -12.71 -14.67 -16.48
CA PHE A 86 -12.91 -16.09 -16.22
C PHE A 86 -12.00 -16.93 -17.10
N ASP A 87 -11.15 -17.75 -16.48
CA ASP A 87 -10.36 -18.77 -17.17
C ASP A 87 -11.22 -20.02 -17.35
N TYR A 88 -11.82 -20.17 -18.53
CA TYR A 88 -12.67 -21.31 -18.88
C TYR A 88 -11.95 -22.65 -18.88
N LEU A 89 -10.62 -22.66 -19.11
CA LEU A 89 -9.86 -23.91 -19.16
C LEU A 89 -9.58 -24.44 -17.76
N LYS A 90 -9.40 -23.53 -16.80
CA LYS A 90 -9.16 -23.88 -15.38
C LYS A 90 -10.42 -23.79 -14.53
N SER A 91 -11.54 -23.34 -15.09
CA SER A 91 -12.76 -23.01 -14.36
C SER A 91 -12.49 -22.09 -13.17
N LEU A 92 -11.65 -21.07 -13.39
CA LEU A 92 -11.19 -20.16 -12.36
C LEU A 92 -11.69 -18.75 -12.64
N GLU A 93 -12.45 -18.19 -11.69
CA GLU A 93 -12.78 -16.77 -11.68
C GLU A 93 -11.58 -15.94 -11.23
N ILE A 94 -11.28 -14.89 -11.99
CA ILE A 94 -10.22 -13.94 -11.69
C ILE A 94 -10.90 -12.67 -11.19
N GLU A 95 -10.78 -12.43 -9.89
CA GLU A 95 -11.33 -11.23 -9.26
C GLU A 95 -10.72 -9.95 -9.84
N GLU A 96 -11.55 -8.92 -9.97
CA GLU A 96 -11.12 -7.58 -10.36
C GLU A 96 -10.41 -6.81 -9.24
N LYS A 97 -10.45 -7.33 -8.01
CA LYS A 97 -9.87 -6.72 -6.81
C LYS A 97 -8.43 -6.24 -7.05
N ILE A 98 -8.18 -4.97 -6.74
CA ILE A 98 -6.83 -4.40 -6.84
C ILE A 98 -6.00 -4.84 -5.63
N ASN A 99 -4.97 -5.66 -5.87
CA ASN A 99 -4.08 -6.15 -4.82
C ASN A 99 -3.05 -5.11 -4.38
N LYS A 100 -2.41 -4.45 -5.35
CA LYS A 100 -1.37 -3.43 -5.08
C LYS A 100 -1.37 -2.35 -6.17
N ILE A 101 -1.00 -1.15 -5.76
CA ILE A 101 -0.66 -0.02 -6.63
C ILE A 101 0.78 0.39 -6.36
N ARG A 102 1.55 0.70 -7.40
CA ARG A 102 2.90 1.30 -7.29
C ARG A 102 3.05 2.42 -8.31
N TRP A 103 3.42 3.60 -7.82
CA TRP A 103 3.72 4.73 -8.70
C TRP A 103 5.09 4.56 -9.36
N LEU A 104 5.19 4.99 -10.61
CA LEU A 104 6.48 5.19 -11.26
C LEU A 104 6.97 6.61 -10.96
N PRO A 105 8.28 6.83 -10.85
CA PRO A 105 8.85 8.18 -10.77
C PRO A 105 8.43 9.02 -11.98
N GLN A 106 8.02 10.26 -11.71
CA GLN A 106 7.53 11.16 -12.75
C GLN A 106 8.66 11.56 -13.72
N GLN A 107 8.47 11.25 -15.01
CA GLN A 107 9.44 11.58 -16.08
C GLN A 107 9.00 12.76 -16.96
N ASN A 108 7.70 13.06 -16.98
CA ASN A 108 7.12 14.13 -17.77
C ASN A 108 5.86 14.66 -17.07
N ALA A 109 5.06 15.49 -17.75
CA ALA A 109 3.85 16.06 -17.17
C ALA A 109 2.78 15.00 -16.81
N ALA A 110 2.84 13.80 -17.39
CA ALA A 110 1.93 12.71 -17.06
C ALA A 110 2.46 11.88 -15.89
N TYR A 111 1.53 11.35 -15.11
CA TYR A 111 1.81 10.41 -14.03
C TYR A 111 1.60 8.98 -14.52
N PHE A 112 2.39 8.06 -13.97
CA PHE A 112 2.32 6.65 -14.32
C PHE A 112 2.22 5.81 -13.05
N LEU A 113 1.34 4.81 -13.08
CA LEU A 113 1.21 3.84 -11.99
C LEU A 113 1.01 2.43 -12.54
N LEU A 114 1.51 1.45 -11.81
CA LEU A 114 1.17 0.04 -11.98
C LEU A 114 0.04 -0.30 -11.00
N SER A 115 -0.91 -1.07 -11.49
CA SER A 115 -1.99 -1.69 -10.70
C SER A 115 -2.02 -3.17 -11.01
N THR A 116 -2.25 -4.02 -10.03
CA THR A 116 -2.34 -5.48 -10.24
C THR A 116 -3.55 -6.07 -9.55
N ASN A 117 -4.17 -7.07 -10.19
CA ASN A 117 -5.03 -8.05 -9.53
C ASN A 117 -4.25 -9.36 -9.35
N ASP A 118 -4.94 -10.50 -9.20
CA ASP A 118 -4.34 -11.80 -8.97
C ASP A 118 -3.52 -12.36 -10.15
N LYS A 119 -3.76 -11.88 -11.39
CA LYS A 119 -3.19 -12.49 -12.60
C LYS A 119 -2.55 -11.51 -13.57
N THR A 120 -2.92 -10.24 -13.51
CA THR A 120 -2.51 -9.23 -14.49
C THR A 120 -2.01 -7.97 -13.81
N VAL A 121 -0.96 -7.38 -14.39
CA VAL A 121 -0.47 -6.05 -14.03
C VAL A 121 -0.77 -5.11 -15.19
N LYS A 122 -1.28 -3.91 -14.91
CA LYS A 122 -1.55 -2.86 -15.90
C LYS A 122 -0.76 -1.61 -15.61
N LEU A 123 -0.14 -1.02 -16.63
CA LEU A 123 0.49 0.29 -16.58
C LEU A 123 -0.49 1.35 -17.06
N TRP A 124 -0.84 2.25 -16.16
CA TRP A 124 -1.74 3.37 -16.41
C TRP A 124 -0.96 4.67 -16.61
N LYS A 125 -1.43 5.51 -17.53
CA LYS A 125 -1.00 6.89 -17.70
C LYS A 125 -2.14 7.82 -17.35
N ILE A 126 -1.87 8.74 -16.44
CA ILE A 126 -2.80 9.80 -16.04
C ILE A 126 -2.23 11.11 -16.55
N SER A 127 -2.94 11.79 -17.43
CA SER A 127 -2.50 13.06 -18.01
C SER A 127 -3.58 14.12 -17.97
N GLU A 128 -3.14 15.36 -17.74
CA GLU A 128 -3.96 16.55 -17.84
C GLU A 128 -4.05 17.03 -19.29
N ARG A 129 -5.23 17.51 -19.68
CA ARG A 129 -5.50 18.09 -20.98
C ARG A 129 -6.34 19.35 -20.83
N ASP A 130 -5.78 20.47 -21.25
CA ASP A 130 -6.37 21.81 -21.20
C ASP A 130 -6.67 22.38 -22.60
N LYS A 131 -6.45 21.58 -23.66
CA LYS A 131 -6.64 22.01 -25.06
C LYS A 131 -7.34 20.94 -25.89
N ARG A 132 -8.19 21.38 -26.82
CA ARG A 132 -8.84 20.53 -27.83
C ARG A 132 -8.65 21.06 -29.25
N PRO A 133 -8.52 20.18 -30.25
CA PRO A 133 -8.49 20.58 -31.65
C PRO A 133 -9.88 21.02 -32.14
N GLU A 134 -9.97 22.19 -32.75
CA GLU A 134 -11.16 22.72 -33.41
C GLU A 134 -10.87 23.17 -34.85
N GLY A 135 -11.91 23.37 -35.66
CA GLY A 135 -11.79 23.79 -37.06
C GLY A 135 -11.64 22.64 -38.06
N TYR A 136 -12.42 21.56 -37.87
CA TYR A 136 -12.46 20.43 -38.81
C TYR A 136 -13.06 20.85 -40.17
N ASN A 137 -12.56 20.27 -41.26
CA ASN A 137 -13.07 20.58 -42.60
C ASN A 137 -14.48 20.02 -42.85
N LEU A 138 -14.78 18.85 -42.29
CA LEU A 138 -16.00 18.08 -42.56
C LEU A 138 -17.09 18.31 -41.51
N LYS A 139 -16.78 19.01 -40.41
CA LYS A 139 -17.74 19.32 -39.34
C LYS A 139 -17.75 20.82 -39.09
N ASP A 140 -18.93 21.40 -38.89
CA ASP A 140 -19.04 22.76 -38.36
C ASP A 140 -18.76 22.78 -36.85
N ASP A 141 -18.79 23.97 -36.25
CA ASP A 141 -18.50 24.18 -34.82
C ASP A 141 -19.55 23.48 -33.92
N ASP A 142 -20.75 23.22 -34.44
CA ASP A 142 -21.82 22.45 -33.78
C ASP A 142 -21.69 20.94 -33.99
N GLY A 143 -20.62 20.48 -34.67
CA GLY A 143 -20.32 19.08 -34.92
C GLY A 143 -21.14 18.43 -36.05
N ARG A 144 -21.93 19.21 -36.80
CA ARG A 144 -22.74 18.73 -37.93
C ARG A 144 -21.87 18.55 -39.17
N ILE A 145 -22.18 17.52 -39.94
CA ILE A 145 -21.45 17.21 -41.17
C ILE A 145 -21.71 18.31 -42.19
N ARG A 146 -20.63 18.93 -42.68
CA ARG A 146 -20.69 19.93 -43.75
C ARG A 146 -20.89 19.23 -45.09
N SER A 147 -21.75 19.81 -45.94
CA SER A 147 -21.91 19.31 -47.31
C SER A 147 -20.57 19.45 -48.06
N PRO A 148 -20.09 18.40 -48.78
CA PRO A 148 -18.86 18.46 -49.56
C PRO A 148 -18.80 19.64 -50.54
N SER A 149 -19.95 20.06 -51.07
CA SER A 149 -20.08 21.21 -51.98
C SER A 149 -19.78 22.57 -51.33
N THR A 150 -19.76 22.66 -50.00
CA THR A 150 -19.49 23.91 -49.24
C THR A 150 -18.03 24.04 -48.82
N ILE A 151 -17.18 23.06 -49.15
CA ILE A 151 -15.78 23.03 -48.78
C ILE A 151 -14.97 23.64 -49.92
N THR A 152 -14.68 24.94 -49.80
CA THR A 152 -13.93 25.71 -50.81
C THR A 152 -12.43 25.73 -50.58
N SER A 153 -11.97 25.39 -49.37
CA SER A 153 -10.56 25.38 -48.98
C SER A 153 -10.34 24.42 -47.82
N LEU A 154 -9.18 23.76 -47.77
CA LEU A 154 -8.78 22.93 -46.64
C LEU A 154 -8.11 23.77 -45.56
N ARG A 155 -8.46 23.49 -44.30
CA ARG A 155 -7.90 24.10 -43.09
C ARG A 155 -7.26 23.02 -42.21
N VAL A 156 -6.26 23.42 -41.43
CA VAL A 156 -5.66 22.57 -40.40
C VAL A 156 -6.32 22.92 -39.06
N PRO A 157 -6.76 21.93 -38.26
CA PRO A 157 -7.32 22.19 -36.94
C PRO A 157 -6.35 22.95 -36.03
N VAL A 158 -6.87 23.87 -35.23
CA VAL A 158 -6.10 24.66 -34.26
C VAL A 158 -6.48 24.23 -32.85
N LEU A 159 -5.50 24.17 -31.96
CA LEU A 159 -5.73 23.87 -30.55
C LEU A 159 -6.33 25.09 -29.86
N GLN A 160 -7.55 24.92 -29.32
CA GLN A 160 -8.21 25.91 -28.49
C GLN A 160 -8.18 25.50 -27.01
N PRO A 161 -8.09 26.47 -26.07
CA PRO A 161 -8.22 26.21 -24.64
C PRO A 161 -9.56 25.55 -24.29
N MET A 162 -9.56 24.65 -23.32
CA MET A 162 -10.74 24.02 -22.73
C MET A 162 -10.56 23.88 -21.22
N ASP A 163 -11.63 23.55 -20.52
CA ASP A 163 -11.55 23.21 -19.09
C ASP A 163 -10.61 22.02 -18.87
N LEU A 164 -9.83 22.08 -17.78
CA LEU A 164 -8.86 21.05 -17.42
C LEU A 164 -9.57 19.70 -17.27
N MET A 165 -9.16 18.73 -18.09
CA MET A 165 -9.67 17.37 -18.05
C MET A 165 -8.53 16.41 -17.73
N VAL A 166 -8.79 15.47 -16.82
CA VAL A 166 -7.83 14.43 -16.43
C VAL A 166 -8.25 13.12 -17.08
N GLU A 167 -7.38 12.57 -17.94
CA GLU A 167 -7.62 11.31 -18.64
C GLU A 167 -6.69 10.22 -18.09
N ALA A 168 -7.26 9.07 -17.72
CA ALA A 168 -6.52 7.87 -17.37
C ALA A 168 -6.61 6.84 -18.51
N THR A 169 -5.47 6.37 -18.99
CA THR A 169 -5.38 5.43 -20.12
C THR A 169 -4.50 4.24 -19.78
N ALA A 170 -5.00 3.02 -20.05
CA ALA A 170 -4.21 1.80 -19.94
C ALA A 170 -3.20 1.78 -21.08
N ARG A 171 -1.91 1.94 -20.77
CA ARG A 171 -0.85 1.90 -21.79
C ARG A 171 -0.40 0.50 -22.10
N ARG A 172 -0.30 -0.36 -21.08
CA ARG A 172 0.23 -1.72 -21.20
C ARG A 172 -0.45 -2.66 -20.23
N VAL A 173 -0.53 -3.92 -20.64
CA VAL A 173 -1.07 -5.03 -19.85
C VAL A 173 -0.03 -6.15 -19.86
N PHE A 174 0.46 -6.53 -18.69
CA PHE A 174 1.39 -7.62 -18.47
C PHE A 174 0.59 -8.79 -17.88
N SER A 175 0.36 -9.83 -18.69
CA SER A 175 -0.51 -10.95 -18.33
C SER A 175 0.17 -12.30 -18.60
N ASN A 176 -0.47 -13.39 -18.17
CA ASN A 176 -0.08 -14.77 -18.49
C ASN A 176 1.31 -15.22 -18.01
N ALA A 177 1.94 -14.52 -17.06
CA ALA A 177 3.21 -14.95 -16.47
C ALA A 177 3.07 -15.66 -15.12
N HIS A 178 1.92 -15.50 -14.46
CA HIS A 178 1.69 -16.00 -13.11
C HIS A 178 0.73 -17.18 -13.12
N THR A 179 1.15 -18.25 -12.45
CA THR A 179 0.28 -19.42 -12.23
C THR A 179 -0.56 -19.23 -10.97
N TYR A 180 0.02 -18.62 -9.93
CA TYR A 180 -0.60 -18.39 -8.62
C TYR A 180 -1.05 -16.93 -8.47
N HIS A 181 -1.45 -16.51 -7.27
CA HIS A 181 -2.00 -15.16 -7.04
C HIS A 181 -0.86 -14.15 -6.87
N ILE A 182 -0.88 -13.07 -7.66
CA ILE A 182 0.11 -11.99 -7.52
C ILE A 182 -0.12 -11.29 -6.17
N ASN A 183 0.87 -11.38 -5.28
CA ASN A 183 0.83 -10.76 -3.95
C ASN A 183 1.57 -9.41 -3.88
N SER A 184 2.55 -9.18 -4.78
CA SER A 184 3.36 -7.97 -4.75
C SER A 184 3.86 -7.55 -6.15
N ILE A 185 4.03 -6.24 -6.29
CA ILE A 185 4.72 -5.59 -7.41
C ILE A 185 5.68 -4.54 -6.85
N SER A 186 6.85 -4.41 -7.47
CA SER A 186 7.87 -3.45 -7.06
C SER A 186 8.65 -2.92 -8.26
N VAL A 187 8.75 -1.61 -8.38
CA VAL A 187 9.46 -0.92 -9.47
C VAL A 187 10.94 -0.87 -9.13
N ASN A 188 11.81 -1.15 -10.11
CA ASN A 188 13.24 -1.09 -9.93
C ASN A 188 13.73 0.37 -9.99
N SER A 189 14.83 0.65 -9.26
CA SER A 189 15.54 1.93 -9.30
C SER A 189 16.19 2.25 -10.66
N ASP A 190 16.23 1.30 -11.60
CA ASP A 190 16.69 1.51 -12.98
C ASP A 190 15.66 2.25 -13.87
N LEU A 191 14.43 2.43 -13.39
CA LEU A 191 13.30 3.06 -14.11
C LEU A 191 12.89 2.37 -15.42
N GLN A 192 13.37 1.15 -15.65
CA GLN A 192 13.08 0.36 -16.85
C GLN A 192 12.40 -0.96 -16.51
N THR A 193 12.69 -1.53 -15.35
CA THR A 193 12.20 -2.84 -14.95
C THR A 193 11.36 -2.78 -13.68
N PHE A 194 10.55 -3.83 -13.49
CA PHE A 194 9.82 -4.06 -12.25
C PHE A 194 9.68 -5.56 -12.05
N ILE A 195 9.43 -5.98 -10.81
CA ILE A 195 9.08 -7.37 -10.48
C ILE A 195 7.60 -7.48 -10.15
N SER A 196 7.03 -8.62 -10.52
CA SER A 196 5.76 -9.10 -9.97
C SER A 196 5.97 -10.48 -9.37
N THR A 197 5.31 -10.73 -8.25
CA THR A 197 5.57 -11.91 -7.42
C THR A 197 4.26 -12.58 -7.10
N ASP A 198 4.21 -13.90 -7.28
CA ASP A 198 3.13 -14.76 -6.80
C ASP A 198 3.59 -15.62 -5.63
N ASP A 199 2.77 -16.59 -5.23
CA ASP A 199 3.03 -17.44 -4.08
C ASP A 199 4.30 -18.30 -4.20
N LEU A 200 4.83 -18.54 -5.41
CA LEU A 200 6.02 -19.39 -5.61
C LEU A 200 7.09 -18.78 -6.53
N ARG A 201 6.79 -17.69 -7.23
CA ARG A 201 7.63 -17.15 -8.31
C ARG A 201 7.76 -15.64 -8.25
N VAL A 202 8.94 -15.16 -8.62
CA VAL A 202 9.23 -13.76 -8.91
C VAL A 202 9.58 -13.62 -10.39
N ASN A 203 8.83 -12.79 -11.11
CA ASN A 203 9.04 -12.50 -12.53
C ASN A 203 9.52 -11.05 -12.71
N LEU A 204 10.61 -10.88 -13.45
CA LEU A 204 11.15 -9.60 -13.88
C LEU A 204 10.57 -9.19 -15.23
N TRP A 205 10.12 -7.95 -15.33
CA TRP A 205 9.53 -7.36 -16.51
C TRP A 205 10.30 -6.12 -16.93
N ASN A 206 10.27 -5.83 -18.23
CA ASN A 206 10.60 -4.51 -18.73
C ASN A 206 9.29 -3.73 -18.93
N LEU A 207 9.25 -2.47 -18.49
CA LEU A 207 8.09 -1.60 -18.58
C LEU A 207 7.59 -1.40 -20.03
N GLU A 208 8.42 -1.69 -21.03
CA GLU A 208 8.09 -1.55 -22.44
C GLU A 208 7.76 -2.87 -23.17
N ILE A 209 7.95 -4.02 -22.52
CA ILE A 209 7.81 -5.35 -23.14
C ILE A 209 6.74 -6.14 -22.36
N THR A 210 5.64 -6.48 -23.02
CA THR A 210 4.47 -7.12 -22.39
C THR A 210 4.32 -8.59 -22.74
N ASP A 211 4.97 -9.06 -23.81
CA ASP A 211 4.88 -10.41 -24.35
C ASP A 211 5.83 -11.41 -23.65
N ARG A 212 6.79 -10.90 -22.86
CA ARG A 212 7.83 -11.71 -22.22
C ARG A 212 8.13 -11.19 -20.83
N SER A 213 8.33 -12.11 -19.90
CA SER A 213 8.90 -11.88 -18.57
C SER A 213 10.01 -12.89 -18.33
N PHE A 214 10.92 -12.56 -17.41
CA PHE A 214 11.99 -13.46 -17.01
C PHE A 214 11.77 -13.92 -15.57
N ASN A 215 11.60 -15.22 -15.36
CA ASN A 215 11.47 -15.76 -14.02
C ASN A 215 12.84 -15.76 -13.33
N ILE A 216 12.97 -15.00 -12.24
CA ILE A 216 14.23 -14.84 -11.50
C ILE A 216 14.26 -15.68 -10.23
N VAL A 217 13.10 -16.05 -9.67
CA VAL A 217 12.95 -16.94 -8.52
C VAL A 217 11.82 -17.93 -8.81
N ASP A 218 12.08 -19.22 -8.58
CA ASP A 218 11.07 -20.29 -8.59
C ASP A 218 11.32 -21.21 -7.39
N ILE A 219 10.49 -21.09 -6.35
CA ILE A 219 10.55 -21.97 -5.17
C ILE A 219 9.57 -23.14 -5.27
N LYS A 220 8.96 -23.35 -6.45
CA LYS A 220 8.01 -24.44 -6.66
C LYS A 220 8.70 -25.79 -6.45
N PRO A 221 8.19 -26.63 -5.52
CA PRO A 221 8.73 -27.97 -5.34
C PRO A 221 8.41 -28.86 -6.55
N ALA A 222 9.21 -29.92 -6.73
CA ALA A 222 8.98 -30.90 -7.80
C ALA A 222 7.63 -31.61 -7.63
N ASN A 223 7.26 -31.95 -6.38
CA ASN A 223 5.95 -32.42 -6.00
C ASN A 223 5.23 -31.33 -5.19
N MET A 224 4.00 -30.97 -5.58
CA MET A 224 3.21 -29.96 -4.87
C MET A 224 2.81 -30.40 -3.46
N GLU A 225 2.83 -31.70 -3.17
CA GLU A 225 2.59 -32.22 -1.81
C GLU A 225 3.73 -31.86 -0.84
N ASP A 226 4.93 -31.61 -1.34
CA ASP A 226 6.10 -31.20 -0.55
C ASP A 226 6.13 -29.68 -0.31
N LEU A 227 5.05 -28.96 -0.66
CA LEU A 227 4.98 -27.52 -0.47
C LEU A 227 4.94 -27.17 1.01
N THR A 228 6.04 -26.61 1.51
CA THR A 228 6.14 -26.17 2.91
C THR A 228 6.25 -24.66 3.08
N GLU A 229 6.48 -23.91 2.00
CA GLU A 229 6.79 -22.49 2.08
C GLU A 229 6.24 -21.76 0.84
N VAL A 230 5.66 -20.58 1.05
CA VAL A 230 5.22 -19.68 -0.02
C VAL A 230 5.82 -18.30 0.15
N ILE A 231 6.01 -17.59 -0.96
CA ILE A 231 6.41 -16.19 -0.98
C ILE A 231 5.21 -15.32 -0.60
N THR A 232 5.39 -14.40 0.33
CA THR A 232 4.29 -13.57 0.84
C THR A 232 4.34 -12.12 0.38
N SER A 233 5.55 -11.59 0.17
CA SER A 233 5.79 -10.24 -0.33
C SER A 233 7.20 -10.14 -0.88
N ALA A 234 7.43 -9.25 -1.85
CA ALA A 234 8.74 -8.93 -2.38
C ALA A 234 8.86 -7.45 -2.75
N GLU A 235 10.05 -6.90 -2.57
CA GLU A 235 10.34 -5.50 -2.88
C GLU A 235 11.79 -5.33 -3.39
N PHE A 236 11.98 -4.42 -4.36
CA PHE A 236 13.31 -3.95 -4.75
C PHE A 236 13.90 -3.02 -3.71
N HIS A 237 15.23 -3.04 -3.62
CA HIS A 237 15.95 -2.04 -2.85
C HIS A 237 15.79 -0.65 -3.49
N PRO A 238 15.50 0.41 -2.71
CA PRO A 238 15.13 1.72 -3.25
C PRO A 238 16.22 2.40 -4.08
N GLN A 239 17.49 2.01 -3.88
CA GLN A 239 18.66 2.63 -4.53
C GLN A 239 19.53 1.65 -5.31
N GLN A 240 19.37 0.34 -5.11
CA GLN A 240 20.30 -0.68 -5.63
C GLN A 240 19.54 -1.53 -6.64
N CYS A 241 19.78 -1.28 -7.92
CA CYS A 241 18.99 -1.89 -9.00
C CYS A 241 19.10 -3.41 -9.15
N HIS A 242 20.05 -4.02 -8.46
CA HIS A 242 20.37 -5.45 -8.49
C HIS A 242 19.86 -6.19 -7.26
N THR A 243 19.36 -5.47 -6.25
CA THR A 243 19.03 -6.05 -4.96
C THR A 243 17.53 -6.02 -4.74
N PHE A 244 16.96 -7.16 -4.39
CA PHE A 244 15.58 -7.25 -3.93
C PHE A 244 15.51 -8.24 -2.77
N ALA A 245 14.45 -8.14 -1.97
CA ALA A 245 14.17 -9.09 -0.91
C ALA A 245 12.76 -9.66 -1.09
N TYR A 246 12.59 -10.91 -0.70
CA TYR A 246 11.27 -11.53 -0.57
C TYR A 246 11.13 -12.23 0.77
N SER A 247 9.93 -12.15 1.34
CA SER A 247 9.55 -12.79 2.59
C SER A 247 8.75 -14.06 2.35
N SER A 248 8.66 -14.89 3.38
CA SER A 248 7.98 -16.17 3.31
C SER A 248 6.89 -16.35 4.37
N SER A 249 6.06 -17.37 4.15
CA SER A 249 5.09 -17.84 5.15
C SER A 249 5.72 -18.50 6.38
N LYS A 250 7.03 -18.75 6.37
CA LYS A 250 7.79 -19.34 7.49
C LYS A 250 8.53 -18.30 8.34
N GLY A 251 8.33 -17.02 8.09
CA GLY A 251 8.98 -15.97 8.87
C GLY A 251 10.43 -15.66 8.48
N SER A 252 10.88 -16.17 7.33
CA SER A 252 12.21 -15.88 6.79
C SER A 252 12.17 -14.77 5.73
N ILE A 253 13.27 -14.01 5.62
CA ILE A 253 13.53 -13.12 4.48
C ILE A 253 14.76 -13.59 3.72
N ARG A 254 14.65 -13.63 2.41
CA ARG A 254 15.78 -13.85 1.49
C ARG A 254 16.08 -12.58 0.73
N LEU A 255 17.33 -12.14 0.80
CA LEU A 255 17.83 -11.01 0.01
C LEU A 255 18.66 -11.56 -1.14
N CYS A 256 18.29 -11.16 -2.35
CA CYS A 256 18.87 -11.64 -3.60
C CYS A 256 19.71 -10.55 -4.25
N ASP A 257 20.78 -10.96 -4.92
CA ASP A 257 21.66 -10.11 -5.72
C ASP A 257 21.69 -10.62 -7.16
N MET A 258 21.03 -9.88 -8.06
CA MET A 258 20.89 -10.21 -9.47
C MET A 258 22.22 -10.16 -10.25
N ARG A 259 23.31 -9.65 -9.65
CA ARG A 259 24.64 -9.68 -10.29
C ARG A 259 25.35 -11.01 -10.08
N GLN A 260 25.00 -11.75 -9.03
CA GLN A 260 25.68 -13.00 -8.71
C GLN A 260 25.31 -14.12 -9.68
N ALA A 261 24.05 -14.17 -10.08
CA ALA A 261 23.54 -15.13 -11.04
C ALA A 261 22.31 -14.58 -11.76
N ALA A 262 22.09 -15.04 -12.99
CA ALA A 262 20.89 -14.70 -13.75
C ALA A 262 19.62 -15.24 -13.07
N LEU A 263 19.71 -16.45 -12.52
CA LEU A 263 18.69 -17.02 -11.65
C LEU A 263 19.07 -16.69 -10.21
N CYS A 264 18.14 -16.11 -9.44
CA CYS A 264 18.32 -15.79 -8.03
C CYS A 264 17.91 -16.99 -7.15
N ASP A 265 18.28 -18.20 -7.57
CA ASP A 265 18.02 -19.47 -6.88
C ASP A 265 18.79 -19.58 -5.56
N LYS A 266 19.96 -18.94 -5.50
CA LYS A 266 20.71 -18.70 -4.26
C LYS A 266 20.44 -17.28 -3.77
N HIS A 267 20.01 -17.17 -2.52
CA HIS A 267 19.94 -15.89 -1.82
C HIS A 267 21.34 -15.47 -1.38
N CYS A 268 21.62 -14.18 -1.46
CA CYS A 268 22.87 -13.59 -0.96
C CYS A 268 22.89 -13.58 0.58
N LYS A 269 21.74 -13.31 1.20
CA LYS A 269 21.57 -13.25 2.65
C LYS A 269 20.26 -13.87 3.09
N TYR A 270 20.26 -14.47 4.28
CA TYR A 270 19.09 -15.13 4.87
C TYR A 270 18.84 -14.57 6.26
N PHE A 271 17.72 -13.86 6.42
CA PHE A 271 17.34 -13.28 7.69
C PHE A 271 16.31 -14.18 8.36
N GLU A 272 16.68 -14.72 9.52
CA GLU A 272 15.84 -15.59 10.33
C GLU A 272 16.18 -15.36 11.79
N GLU A 273 15.16 -15.33 12.63
CA GLU A 273 15.33 -15.28 14.08
C GLU A 273 15.25 -16.71 14.62
N PRO A 274 16.28 -17.21 15.33
CA PRO A 274 16.23 -18.53 15.93
C PRO A 274 15.08 -18.62 16.94
N GLU A 275 14.09 -19.47 16.67
CA GLU A 275 13.04 -19.78 17.64
C GLU A 275 13.53 -20.83 18.65
N ASP A 276 13.29 -20.58 19.93
CA ASP A 276 13.54 -21.57 20.98
C ASP A 276 12.54 -22.73 20.82
N PRO A 277 13.00 -23.98 20.58
CA PRO A 277 12.12 -25.14 20.41
C PRO A 277 11.18 -25.36 21.60
N SER A 278 11.56 -24.93 22.80
CA SER A 278 10.73 -25.05 24.00
C SER A 278 9.52 -24.11 24.01
N THR A 279 9.57 -23.03 23.23
CA THR A 279 8.48 -22.05 23.09
C THR A 279 7.63 -22.26 21.84
N ARG A 280 8.03 -23.21 20.98
CA ARG A 280 7.35 -23.51 19.72
C ARG A 280 6.00 -24.16 19.99
N SER A 281 4.95 -23.51 19.51
CA SER A 281 3.58 -24.01 19.55
C SER A 281 3.08 -24.25 18.12
N PHE A 282 1.94 -24.94 17.97
CA PHE A 282 1.26 -25.05 16.67
C PHE A 282 1.04 -23.67 16.03
N PHE A 283 0.67 -22.67 16.82
CA PHE A 283 0.42 -21.32 16.32
C PHE A 283 1.69 -20.55 15.94
N SER A 284 2.88 -20.98 16.39
CA SER A 284 4.14 -20.26 16.11
C SER A 284 4.41 -20.16 14.62
N GLU A 285 4.17 -21.23 13.86
CA GLU A 285 4.36 -21.23 12.40
C GLU A 285 3.33 -20.37 11.67
N ILE A 286 2.09 -20.31 12.20
CA ILE A 286 1.03 -19.48 11.60
C ILE A 286 1.32 -17.99 11.82
N ILE A 287 1.67 -17.60 13.05
CA ILE A 287 1.89 -16.18 13.39
C ILE A 287 3.25 -15.64 12.95
N SER A 288 4.22 -16.52 12.65
CA SER A 288 5.54 -16.12 12.12
C SER A 288 5.51 -15.78 10.64
N SER A 289 4.46 -16.18 9.92
CA SER A 289 4.23 -15.79 8.53
C SER A 289 4.32 -14.27 8.36
N ILE A 290 5.23 -13.81 7.50
CA ILE A 290 5.42 -12.39 7.23
C ILE A 290 4.33 -11.94 6.25
N SER A 291 3.53 -10.94 6.62
CA SER A 291 2.50 -10.38 5.76
C SER A 291 3.01 -9.26 4.85
N ASP A 292 4.06 -8.54 5.26
CA ASP A 292 4.60 -7.41 4.49
C ASP A 292 6.09 -7.21 4.78
N VAL A 293 6.81 -6.76 3.75
CA VAL A 293 8.25 -6.45 3.80
C VAL A 293 8.49 -5.09 3.17
N LYS A 294 9.23 -4.23 3.88
CA LYS A 294 9.48 -2.85 3.45
C LYS A 294 10.91 -2.40 3.68
N PHE A 295 11.62 -2.04 2.62
CA PHE A 295 12.88 -1.32 2.77
C PHE A 295 12.63 0.07 3.38
N SER A 296 13.52 0.46 4.27
CA SER A 296 13.65 1.87 4.68
C SER A 296 14.05 2.74 3.49
N HIS A 297 13.66 4.02 3.49
CA HIS A 297 13.95 4.94 2.38
C HIS A 297 15.45 5.11 2.13
N ASN A 298 16.26 5.04 3.19
CA ASN A 298 17.73 5.07 3.07
C ASN A 298 18.36 3.74 2.60
N GLY A 299 17.57 2.67 2.49
CA GLY A 299 18.01 1.34 2.04
C GLY A 299 18.79 0.52 3.06
N ARG A 300 19.09 1.04 4.26
CA ARG A 300 19.92 0.34 5.25
C ARG A 300 19.16 -0.73 6.03
N TYR A 301 17.88 -0.49 6.27
CA TYR A 301 17.04 -1.34 7.10
C TYR A 301 15.93 -2.00 6.27
N LEU A 302 15.50 -3.16 6.75
CA LEU A 302 14.32 -3.87 6.28
C LEU A 302 13.31 -3.95 7.43
N MET A 303 12.06 -3.62 7.18
CA MET A 303 10.96 -3.83 8.12
C MET A 303 10.13 -5.02 7.67
N THR A 304 9.75 -5.85 8.63
CA THR A 304 8.82 -6.97 8.41
C THR A 304 7.67 -6.90 9.38
N ARG A 305 6.47 -7.20 8.89
CA ARG A 305 5.27 -7.39 9.71
C ARG A 305 4.93 -8.86 9.75
N ASP A 306 4.90 -9.45 10.94
CA ASP A 306 4.24 -10.74 11.19
C ASP A 306 2.89 -10.49 11.87
N TYR A 307 2.17 -11.53 12.31
CA TYR A 307 0.84 -11.32 12.87
C TYR A 307 0.88 -10.39 14.11
N LEU A 308 1.76 -10.67 15.08
CA LEU A 308 1.77 -9.98 16.38
C LEU A 308 2.75 -8.80 16.47
N THR A 309 3.78 -8.78 15.62
CA THR A 309 4.95 -7.92 15.77
C THR A 309 5.35 -7.22 14.47
N VAL A 310 6.01 -6.08 14.63
CA VAL A 310 6.81 -5.46 13.57
C VAL A 310 8.27 -5.55 13.97
N LYS A 311 9.12 -6.04 13.08
CA LYS A 311 10.55 -6.20 13.29
C LYS A 311 11.33 -5.33 12.31
N VAL A 312 12.43 -4.74 12.77
CA VAL A 312 13.38 -3.98 11.95
C VAL A 312 14.70 -4.73 11.93
N TRP A 313 15.20 -5.03 10.74
CA TRP A 313 16.45 -5.71 10.47
C TRP A 313 17.46 -4.71 9.89
N ASP A 314 18.72 -4.81 10.28
CA ASP A 314 19.82 -4.14 9.58
C ASP A 314 20.30 -5.10 8.47
N LEU A 315 20.45 -4.64 7.24
CA LEU A 315 20.89 -5.50 6.14
C LEU A 315 22.28 -6.11 6.35
N GLN A 316 23.05 -5.62 7.32
CA GLN A 316 24.35 -6.16 7.72
C GLN A 316 24.26 -7.17 8.87
N MET A 317 23.07 -7.40 9.45
CA MET A 317 22.85 -8.29 10.59
C MET A 317 21.70 -9.27 10.31
N GLU A 318 22.06 -10.48 9.91
CA GLU A 318 21.11 -11.51 9.43
C GLU A 318 20.48 -12.35 10.55
N ASN A 319 21.18 -12.52 11.66
CA ASN A 319 20.84 -13.50 12.69
C ASN A 319 19.77 -13.06 13.70
N LYS A 320 19.39 -11.78 13.71
CA LYS A 320 18.31 -11.26 14.56
C LYS A 320 17.88 -9.87 14.11
N PRO A 321 16.63 -9.46 14.40
CA PRO A 321 16.21 -8.09 14.21
C PRO A 321 16.95 -7.14 15.17
N LEU A 322 17.17 -5.91 14.71
CA LEU A 322 17.68 -4.81 15.51
C LEU A 322 16.62 -4.32 16.52
N GLU A 323 15.36 -4.30 16.11
CA GLU A 323 14.24 -3.79 16.90
C GLU A 323 13.00 -4.66 16.69
N THR A 324 12.27 -4.96 17.77
CA THR A 324 11.00 -5.71 17.72
C THR A 324 9.92 -4.95 18.49
N TYR A 325 8.81 -4.65 17.81
CA TYR A 325 7.69 -3.88 18.33
C TYR A 325 6.44 -4.76 18.43
N GLN A 326 5.87 -4.83 19.63
CA GLN A 326 4.64 -5.60 19.88
C GLN A 326 3.43 -4.79 19.42
N VAL A 327 2.69 -5.28 18.42
CA VAL A 327 1.53 -4.56 17.87
C VAL A 327 0.31 -4.81 18.72
N HIS A 328 -0.06 -6.06 18.94
CA HIS A 328 -1.27 -6.40 19.68
C HIS A 328 -1.09 -7.70 20.46
N ASP A 329 -0.03 -7.78 21.25
CA ASP A 329 0.30 -8.95 22.08
C ASP A 329 -0.82 -9.34 23.07
N TYR A 330 -1.72 -8.41 23.39
CA TYR A 330 -2.96 -8.71 24.13
C TYR A 330 -3.89 -9.72 23.44
N LEU A 331 -3.65 -10.04 22.15
CA LEU A 331 -4.35 -11.08 21.39
C LEU A 331 -3.71 -12.47 21.53
N ARG A 332 -2.54 -12.60 22.16
CA ARG A 332 -1.84 -13.88 22.29
C ARG A 332 -2.68 -14.94 23.02
N GLY A 333 -3.47 -14.52 24.02
CA GLY A 333 -4.43 -15.39 24.71
C GLY A 333 -5.70 -15.74 23.93
N LYS A 334 -5.88 -15.18 22.72
CA LYS A 334 -7.07 -15.35 21.86
C LYS A 334 -6.75 -16.06 20.53
N LEU A 335 -5.52 -16.54 20.32
CA LEU A 335 -5.08 -17.14 19.05
C LEU A 335 -5.97 -18.29 18.57
N CYS A 336 -6.47 -19.13 19.47
CA CYS A 336 -7.41 -20.21 19.11
C CYS A 336 -8.70 -19.67 18.49
N SER A 337 -9.32 -18.66 19.11
CA SER A 337 -10.54 -18.03 18.61
C SER A 337 -10.32 -17.23 17.33
N LEU A 338 -9.11 -16.64 17.17
CA LEU A 338 -8.72 -15.93 15.95
C LEU A 338 -8.46 -16.89 14.79
N TYR A 339 -7.99 -18.10 15.08
CA TYR A 339 -7.84 -19.18 14.09
C TYR A 339 -9.20 -19.72 13.65
N GLU A 340 -10.13 -19.95 14.58
CA GLU A 340 -11.50 -20.43 14.25
C GLU A 340 -12.30 -19.45 13.37
N ASN A 341 -11.99 -18.15 13.42
CA ASN A 341 -12.66 -17.10 12.65
C ASN A 341 -11.80 -16.56 11.49
N ASP A 342 -10.74 -17.27 11.09
CA ASP A 342 -9.78 -16.92 10.03
C ASP A 342 -9.05 -15.57 10.17
N CYS A 343 -9.29 -14.83 11.26
CA CYS A 343 -8.67 -13.53 11.51
C CYS A 343 -7.15 -13.65 11.66
N ILE A 344 -6.64 -14.80 12.11
CA ILE A 344 -5.19 -15.04 12.23
C ILE A 344 -4.45 -14.96 10.88
N PHE A 345 -5.15 -15.10 9.75
CA PHE A 345 -4.59 -15.02 8.40
C PHE A 345 -4.68 -13.62 7.79
N ASP A 346 -5.14 -12.63 8.55
CA ASP A 346 -5.18 -11.23 8.10
C ASP A 346 -3.77 -10.70 7.82
N LYS A 347 -3.56 -10.20 6.60
CA LYS A 347 -2.27 -9.67 6.15
C LYS A 347 -2.21 -8.16 6.40
N PHE A 348 -1.62 -7.77 7.52
CA PHE A 348 -1.40 -6.36 7.87
C PHE A 348 -0.19 -5.78 7.12
N GLU A 349 -0.33 -4.58 6.59
CA GLU A 349 0.79 -3.83 6.00
C GLU A 349 1.51 -2.98 7.06
N CYS A 350 2.73 -2.56 6.73
CA CYS A 350 3.52 -1.67 7.56
C CYS A 350 4.20 -0.60 6.70
N VAL A 351 4.37 0.61 7.24
CA VAL A 351 4.99 1.72 6.52
C VAL A 351 5.94 2.54 7.39
N TRP A 352 6.99 3.03 6.74
CA TRP A 352 7.95 3.98 7.30
C TRP A 352 7.41 5.40 7.15
N ASN A 353 7.75 6.29 8.09
CA ASN A 353 7.69 7.72 7.81
C ASN A 353 8.84 8.13 6.88
N GLY A 354 8.75 9.31 6.26
CA GLY A 354 9.76 9.78 5.29
C GLY A 354 11.21 9.86 5.79
N SER A 355 11.44 9.87 7.10
CA SER A 355 12.77 9.90 7.72
C SER A 355 13.21 8.57 8.33
N ASP A 356 12.48 7.48 8.10
CA ASP A 356 12.71 6.14 8.66
C ASP A 356 12.74 6.07 10.20
N SER A 357 12.28 7.10 10.91
CA SER A 357 12.34 7.21 12.37
C SER A 357 11.08 6.72 13.09
N VAL A 358 9.94 6.69 12.40
CA VAL A 358 8.66 6.26 12.94
C VAL A 358 8.07 5.21 12.01
N ILE A 359 7.50 4.17 12.60
CA ILE A 359 6.84 3.08 11.92
C ILE A 359 5.34 3.16 12.19
N MET A 360 4.50 2.88 11.19
CA MET A 360 3.07 2.73 11.35
C MET A 360 2.59 1.37 10.83
N THR A 361 1.60 0.79 11.50
CA THR A 361 0.93 -0.44 11.05
C THR A 361 -0.47 -0.55 11.65
N GLY A 362 -1.33 -1.35 11.02
CA GLY A 362 -2.71 -1.56 11.45
C GLY A 362 -2.91 -2.65 12.51
N SER A 363 -4.13 -2.68 13.04
CA SER A 363 -4.66 -3.66 14.00
C SER A 363 -6.19 -3.72 13.87
N TYR A 364 -6.85 -4.45 14.78
CA TYR A 364 -8.30 -4.60 14.85
C TYR A 364 -8.98 -3.43 15.56
N ASN A 365 -10.31 -3.43 15.56
CA ASN A 365 -11.17 -2.36 16.08
C ASN A 365 -10.89 -0.97 15.47
N ASN A 366 -10.54 -0.93 14.18
CA ASN A 366 -10.03 0.26 13.50
C ASN A 366 -8.84 0.93 14.23
N PHE A 367 -8.03 0.14 14.92
CA PHE A 367 -6.81 0.67 15.53
C PHE A 367 -5.64 0.61 14.57
N PHE A 368 -4.81 1.63 14.65
CA PHE A 368 -3.48 1.64 14.07
C PHE A 368 -2.48 2.06 15.13
N ARG A 369 -1.25 1.60 14.98
CA ARG A 369 -0.17 1.85 15.92
C ARG A 369 0.96 2.58 15.25
N MET A 370 1.59 3.44 16.02
CA MET A 370 2.80 4.15 15.61
C MET A 370 3.89 3.90 16.64
N PHE A 371 5.10 3.60 16.16
CA PHE A 371 6.27 3.31 16.98
C PHE A 371 7.40 4.26 16.61
N ASP A 372 7.85 5.06 17.56
CA ASP A 372 9.01 5.94 17.41
C ASP A 372 10.27 5.15 17.76
N ARG A 373 11.15 4.98 16.78
CA ARG A 373 12.37 4.18 16.91
C ARG A 373 13.41 4.82 17.81
N ASN A 374 13.44 6.15 17.86
CA ASN A 374 14.40 6.91 18.64
C ASN A 374 13.99 6.98 20.11
N THR A 375 12.72 7.31 20.37
CA THR A 375 12.23 7.47 21.74
C THR A 375 11.73 6.17 22.37
N LYS A 376 11.58 5.10 21.57
CA LYS A 376 10.99 3.81 21.96
C LYS A 376 9.58 3.94 22.53
N ARG A 377 8.89 5.02 22.18
CA ARG A 377 7.49 5.27 22.56
C ARG A 377 6.58 4.80 21.46
N ASP A 378 5.43 4.30 21.87
CA ASP A 378 4.38 3.89 20.96
C ASP A 378 3.04 4.55 21.32
N VAL A 379 2.15 4.59 20.34
CA VAL A 379 0.78 5.08 20.52
C VAL A 379 -0.18 4.22 19.71
N THR A 380 -1.37 3.98 20.28
CA THR A 380 -2.50 3.36 19.57
C THR A 380 -3.56 4.43 19.34
N LEU A 381 -3.97 4.57 18.09
CA LEU A 381 -4.97 5.52 17.63
C LEU A 381 -6.11 4.77 16.94
N GLU A 382 -7.25 5.44 16.79
CA GLU A 382 -8.48 4.84 16.25
C GLU A 382 -8.98 5.64 15.05
N ALA A 383 -9.25 4.96 13.93
CA ALA A 383 -9.91 5.53 12.77
C ALA A 383 -11.43 5.35 12.87
N SER A 384 -12.11 6.32 13.47
CA SER A 384 -13.56 6.29 13.64
C SER A 384 -14.18 7.66 13.40
N ARG A 385 -15.19 7.70 12.52
CA ARG A 385 -15.99 8.90 12.23
C ARG A 385 -16.86 9.34 13.41
N GLU A 386 -17.40 8.39 14.16
CA GLU A 386 -18.30 8.67 15.29
C GLU A 386 -17.53 9.28 16.47
N ASN A 387 -16.29 8.83 16.67
CA ASN A 387 -15.45 9.23 17.79
C ASN A 387 -14.58 10.47 17.51
N SER A 388 -14.49 10.91 16.25
CA SER A 388 -13.56 11.97 15.83
C SER A 388 -14.28 13.04 15.03
N LYS A 389 -14.34 14.27 15.56
CA LYS A 389 -14.80 15.43 14.77
C LYS A 389 -13.72 15.84 13.77
N PRO A 390 -14.08 16.46 12.63
CA PRO A 390 -13.10 17.08 11.74
C PRO A 390 -12.17 18.00 12.50
N ARG A 391 -10.86 17.86 12.27
CA ARG A 391 -9.81 18.62 12.96
C ARG A 391 -9.78 18.43 14.49
N ALA A 392 -10.28 17.31 15.02
CA ALA A 392 -10.02 16.93 16.40
C ALA A 392 -8.64 16.28 16.51
N ILE A 393 -7.96 16.52 17.64
CA ILE A 393 -6.76 15.78 18.03
C ILE A 393 -7.20 14.37 18.41
N LEU A 394 -6.59 13.36 17.78
CA LEU A 394 -6.85 11.98 18.16
C LEU A 394 -6.39 11.69 19.59
N LYS A 395 -7.24 11.01 20.35
CA LYS A 395 -6.91 10.57 21.70
C LYS A 395 -6.29 9.18 21.66
N PRO A 396 -5.15 8.95 22.33
CA PRO A 396 -4.60 7.62 22.49
C PRO A 396 -5.60 6.65 23.11
N ARG A 397 -5.71 5.45 22.52
CA ARG A 397 -6.48 4.33 23.07
C ARG A 397 -5.57 3.36 23.81
N LYS A 398 -6.11 2.69 24.81
CA LYS A 398 -5.44 1.61 25.54
C LYS A 398 -6.34 0.41 25.61
N VAL A 399 -5.75 -0.75 25.31
CA VAL A 399 -6.41 -2.05 25.43
C VAL A 399 -5.98 -2.69 26.73
N CYS A 400 -6.94 -3.18 27.50
CA CYS A 400 -6.70 -3.80 28.80
C CYS A 400 -7.07 -5.28 28.79
N VAL A 401 -6.21 -6.07 29.42
CA VAL A 401 -6.43 -7.51 29.64
C VAL A 401 -7.00 -7.67 31.05
N GLY A 402 -8.30 -8.02 31.17
CA GLY A 402 -8.98 -8.28 32.45
C GLY A 402 -10.07 -7.29 32.87
N GLY A 403 -10.80 -7.61 33.94
CA GLY A 403 -12.11 -7.01 34.27
C GLY A 403 -12.14 -5.61 34.90
N LYS A 404 -11.00 -5.01 35.30
CA LYS A 404 -11.00 -3.65 35.87
C LYS A 404 -10.74 -2.61 34.79
N ARG A 405 -11.81 -2.19 34.13
CA ARG A 405 -11.82 -1.13 33.11
C ARG A 405 -11.64 0.26 33.75
N ARG A 406 -10.66 1.04 33.28
CA ARG A 406 -10.62 2.49 33.58
C ARG A 406 -11.44 3.28 32.55
N LYS A 407 -11.73 4.53 32.88
CA LYS A 407 -12.32 5.50 31.95
C LYS A 407 -11.34 5.66 30.77
N ASP A 408 -11.83 5.48 29.54
CA ASP A 408 -11.10 5.52 28.25
C ASP A 408 -10.28 4.27 27.85
N GLU A 409 -10.38 3.16 28.59
CA GLU A 409 -9.79 1.86 28.22
C GLU A 409 -10.82 0.91 27.58
N ILE A 410 -10.40 0.11 26.61
CA ILE A 410 -11.21 -0.89 25.90
C ILE A 410 -10.75 -2.29 26.30
N SER A 411 -11.70 -3.18 26.64
CA SER A 411 -11.39 -4.57 26.95
C SER A 411 -11.04 -5.35 25.68
N VAL A 412 -10.11 -6.30 25.78
CA VAL A 412 -9.81 -7.25 24.68
C VAL A 412 -11.08 -7.96 24.20
N ASP A 413 -11.96 -8.34 25.13
CA ASP A 413 -13.22 -9.05 24.79
C ASP A 413 -14.26 -8.16 24.09
N SER A 414 -14.03 -6.85 24.05
CA SER A 414 -14.90 -5.88 23.39
C SER A 414 -14.36 -5.39 22.04
N LEU A 415 -13.25 -5.99 21.56
CA LEU A 415 -12.67 -5.64 20.27
C LEU A 415 -13.53 -6.20 19.14
N ASP A 416 -13.80 -5.36 18.14
CA ASP A 416 -14.45 -5.76 16.90
C ASP A 416 -13.41 -6.19 15.87
N PHE A 417 -13.30 -7.50 15.63
CA PHE A 417 -12.36 -8.08 14.67
C PHE A 417 -12.77 -7.90 13.20
N SER A 418 -14.04 -7.55 12.94
CA SER A 418 -14.48 -7.20 11.58
C SER A 418 -13.94 -5.84 11.12
N LYS A 419 -13.65 -4.97 12.09
CA LYS A 419 -13.06 -3.64 11.88
C LYS A 419 -11.54 -3.73 11.89
N LYS A 420 -10.93 -4.00 10.75
CA LYS A 420 -9.48 -4.14 10.60
C LYS A 420 -8.90 -3.06 9.69
N ILE A 421 -7.76 -2.50 10.10
CA ILE A 421 -6.95 -1.64 9.26
C ILE A 421 -5.85 -2.51 8.66
N LEU A 422 -6.01 -2.90 7.40
CA LEU A 422 -5.02 -3.72 6.69
C LEU A 422 -4.05 -2.86 5.87
N HIS A 423 -4.57 -1.77 5.28
CA HIS A 423 -3.84 -0.92 4.34
C HIS A 423 -3.65 0.48 4.90
N THR A 424 -2.40 0.94 4.91
CA THR A 424 -2.03 2.27 5.38
C THR A 424 -0.89 2.82 4.55
N ALA A 425 -0.85 4.13 4.34
CA ALA A 425 0.24 4.80 3.64
C ALA A 425 0.73 6.01 4.44
N TRP A 426 2.01 6.33 4.30
CA TRP A 426 2.62 7.53 4.87
C TRP A 426 3.11 8.42 3.73
N HIS A 427 2.85 9.72 3.81
CA HIS A 427 3.37 10.69 2.85
C HIS A 427 4.90 10.71 2.85
N PRO A 428 5.57 10.72 1.68
CA PRO A 428 7.02 10.55 1.57
C PRO A 428 7.83 11.65 2.26
N HIS A 429 7.27 12.87 2.36
CA HIS A 429 8.00 14.04 2.88
C HIS A 429 7.34 14.74 4.07
N GLU A 430 6.15 14.31 4.49
CA GLU A 430 5.35 15.06 5.48
C GLU A 430 4.70 14.12 6.49
N ASN A 431 4.33 14.66 7.66
CA ASN A 431 3.53 13.96 8.66
C ASN A 431 2.04 13.92 8.27
N ILE A 432 1.76 13.35 7.09
CA ILE A 432 0.42 13.04 6.60
C ILE A 432 0.36 11.51 6.44
N ILE A 433 -0.67 10.89 7.00
CA ILE A 433 -0.92 9.46 6.88
C ILE A 433 -2.31 9.22 6.31
N ALA A 434 -2.43 8.16 5.51
CA ALA A 434 -3.67 7.68 4.95
C ALA A 434 -3.97 6.29 5.53
N VAL A 435 -5.17 6.09 6.05
CA VAL A 435 -5.58 4.87 6.74
C VAL A 435 -6.90 4.40 6.15
N ALA A 436 -6.90 3.22 5.55
CA ALA A 436 -8.12 2.60 5.03
C ALA A 436 -8.82 1.81 6.14
N ALA A 437 -10.11 2.11 6.35
CA ALA A 437 -10.99 1.35 7.22
C ALA A 437 -12.27 1.01 6.45
N THR A 438 -12.32 -0.24 5.96
CA THR A 438 -13.38 -0.75 5.07
C THR A 438 -13.47 0.07 3.78
N ASN A 439 -14.50 0.88 3.62
CA ASN A 439 -14.74 1.73 2.46
C ASN A 439 -14.38 3.20 2.70
N ASN A 440 -13.89 3.54 3.89
CA ASN A 440 -13.52 4.91 4.25
C ASN A 440 -12.00 5.08 4.21
N LEU A 441 -11.54 6.15 3.59
CA LEU A 441 -10.16 6.62 3.63
C LEU A 441 -10.04 7.76 4.63
N TYR A 442 -9.31 7.54 5.71
CA TYR A 442 -9.01 8.56 6.72
C TYR A 442 -7.66 9.19 6.41
N ILE A 443 -7.61 10.52 6.34
CA ILE A 443 -6.35 11.26 6.18
C ILE A 443 -6.10 12.00 7.49
N PHE A 444 -4.97 11.70 8.12
CA PHE A 444 -4.56 12.37 9.34
C PHE A 444 -3.29 13.17 9.09
N GLN A 445 -3.23 14.39 9.62
CA GLN A 445 -2.06 15.27 9.44
C GLN A 445 -1.68 15.97 10.74
N ASP A 446 -0.38 16.16 10.97
CA ASP A 446 0.08 16.91 12.14
C ASP A 446 -0.26 18.40 12.03
N LYS A 447 -0.41 19.09 13.17
CA LYS A 447 -0.58 20.55 13.15
C LYS A 447 0.75 21.19 12.79
N VAL A 448 0.77 21.97 11.71
CA VAL A 448 1.84 22.93 11.50
C VAL A 448 1.64 24.05 12.52
N ASN A 449 2.63 24.27 13.39
CA ASN A 449 2.62 25.39 14.34
C ASN A 449 2.83 26.72 13.63
#